data_AF-A0A6S7JC72-F1
#
_entry.id   AF-A0A6S7JC72-F1
#
_cell.length_a   1.000
_cell.length_b   1.000
_cell.length_c   1.000
_cell.angle_alpha   90.00
_cell.angle_beta   90.00
_cell.angle_gamma   90.00
#
_symmetry.space_group_name_H-M   'P 1'
#
loop_
_entity.id
_entity.type
_entity.pdbx_description
1 polymer ?
#
loop_
_entity_poly.entity_id
_entity_poly.type
_entity_poly.pdbx_seq_one_letter_code
_entity_poly.pdbx_strand_id
1 'polypeptide(L)'
;MIYADDTQLYIILKKHDSDTAIQRLEHCLHDIQAWCLQNKLVLNDGKTEAIYLHSAYAKSYPAPPSVYIGDSLIKIKTEVRDLGAIVDENLSEESCKFNL
;
A
#
# COMPACT_ATOMS: atom_id res chain seq x y z
N MET A 1 5.15 -1.07 -9.37
CA MET A 1 4.55 -1.24 -10.71
C MET A 1 3.89 0.08 -11.06
N ILE A 2 3.91 0.49 -12.33
CA ILE A 2 3.27 1.73 -12.79
C ILE A 2 2.39 1.35 -13.97
N TYR A 3 1.14 1.79 -13.95
CA TYR A 3 0.18 1.61 -15.04
C TYR A 3 -0.62 2.89 -15.23
N ALA A 4 -0.52 3.52 -16.40
CA ALA A 4 -1.09 4.85 -16.63
C ALA A 4 -0.66 5.85 -15.54
N ASP A 5 -1.62 6.45 -14.82
CA ASP A 5 -1.40 7.33 -13.66
C ASP A 5 -1.34 6.58 -12.31
N ASP A 6 -1.67 5.29 -12.28
CA ASP A 6 -1.61 4.46 -11.08
C ASP A 6 -0.18 3.99 -10.79
N THR A 7 0.24 4.12 -9.53
CA THR A 7 1.55 3.64 -9.04
C THR A 7 1.34 2.72 -7.85
N GLN A 8 1.74 1.45 -7.97
CA GLN A 8 1.76 0.49 -6.86
C GLN A 8 3.19 0.29 -6.32
N LEU A 9 3.36 0.38 -5.00
CA LEU A 9 4.61 0.12 -4.30
C LEU A 9 4.41 -1.03 -3.30
N TYR A 10 5.30 -2.01 -3.32
CA TYR A 10 5.24 -3.17 -2.43
C TYR A 10 6.56 -3.29 -1.65
N ILE A 11 6.45 -3.63 -0.37
CA ILE A 11 7.58 -3.98 0.48
C ILE A 11 7.31 -5.28 1.21
N ILE A 12 8.40 -5.95 1.61
CA ILE A 12 8.31 -7.19 2.39
C ILE A 12 8.57 -6.84 3.86
N LEU A 13 7.58 -7.08 4.71
CA LEU A 13 7.72 -6.95 6.16
C LEU A 13 8.24 -8.26 6.76
N LYS A 14 9.46 -8.23 7.29
CA LYS A 14 10.02 -9.36 8.06
C LYS A 14 9.60 -9.23 9.52
N LYS A 15 9.33 -10.37 10.17
CA LYS A 15 8.79 -10.45 11.54
C LYS A 15 9.54 -9.62 12.60
N HIS A 16 10.86 -9.51 12.47
CA HIS A 16 11.71 -8.82 13.45
C HIS A 16 12.08 -7.38 13.04
N ASP A 17 11.54 -6.91 11.91
CA ASP A 17 11.99 -5.67 11.25
C ASP A 17 10.78 -4.88 10.70
N SER A 18 9.57 -5.12 11.21
CA SER A 18 8.34 -4.51 10.69
C SER A 18 8.38 -2.99 10.79
N ASP A 19 8.74 -2.47 11.97
CA ASP A 19 8.69 -1.04 12.25
C ASP A 19 9.74 -0.29 11.42
N THR A 20 10.95 -0.84 11.33
CA THR A 20 12.03 -0.29 10.50
C THR A 20 11.68 -0.40 9.01
N ALA A 21 11.03 -1.46 8.55
CA ALA A 21 10.60 -1.59 7.17
C ALA A 21 9.48 -0.59 6.82
N ILE A 22 8.55 -0.32 7.75
CA ILE A 22 7.53 0.73 7.60
C ILE A 22 8.18 2.11 7.55
N GLN A 23 9.10 2.42 8.46
CA GLN A 23 9.83 3.70 8.44
C GLN A 23 10.58 3.92 7.12
N ARG A 24 11.19 2.86 6.58
CA ARG A 24 11.86 2.91 5.26
C ARG A 24 10.87 3.12 4.12
N LEU A 25 9.69 2.52 4.20
CA LEU A 25 8.61 2.76 3.24
C LEU A 25 8.13 4.22 3.30
N GLU A 26 7.89 4.76 4.49
CA GLU A 26 7.45 6.15 4.68
C GLU A 26 8.49 7.15 4.16
N HIS A 27 9.78 6.89 4.42
CA HIS A 27 10.87 7.70 3.85
C HIS A 27 10.89 7.61 2.32
N CYS A 28 10.74 6.41 1.75
CA CYS A 28 10.68 6.22 0.31
C CYS A 28 9.46 6.93 -0.32
N LEU A 29 8.31 6.89 0.34
CA LEU A 29 7.09 7.59 -0.08
C LEU A 29 7.27 9.11 -0.04
N HIS A 30 7.98 9.62 0.97
CA HIS A 30 8.36 11.03 1.03
C HIS A 30 9.28 11.43 -0.13
N ASP A 31 10.29 10.63 -0.46
CA ASP A 31 11.17 10.90 -1.61
C ASP A 31 10.41 10.89 -2.93
N ILE A 32 9.48 9.95 -3.11
CA ILE A 32 8.59 9.89 -4.28
C ILE A 32 7.72 11.15 -4.35
N GLN A 33 7.11 11.56 -3.23
CA GLN A 33 6.29 12.77 -3.15
C GLN A 33 7.10 14.03 -3.52
N ALA A 34 8.31 14.17 -2.97
CA ALA A 34 9.21 15.26 -3.29
C ALA A 34 9.58 15.29 -4.78
N TRP A 35 9.89 14.13 -5.37
CA TRP A 35 10.15 14.01 -6.79
C TRP A 35 8.94 14.38 -7.64
N CYS A 36 7.73 13.92 -7.27
CA CYS A 36 6.49 14.30 -7.94
C CYS A 36 6.31 15.82 -7.94
N LEU A 37 6.45 16.47 -6.79
CA LEU A 37 6.31 17.92 -6.65
C LEU A 37 7.33 18.68 -7.53
N GLN A 38 8.59 18.25 -7.54
CA GLN A 38 9.63 18.84 -8.39
C GLN A 38 9.30 18.72 -9.88
N ASN A 39 8.60 17.65 -10.27
CA ASN A 39 8.18 17.38 -11.64
C ASN A 39 6.75 17.85 -11.95
N LYS A 40 6.16 18.68 -11.09
CA LYS A 40 4.79 19.23 -11.24
C LYS A 40 3.70 18.15 -11.29
N LEU A 41 3.93 17.03 -10.62
CA LEU A 41 2.98 15.95 -10.38
C LEU A 41 2.46 16.03 -8.94
N VAL A 42 1.28 15.48 -8.69
CA VAL A 42 0.64 15.45 -7.37
C VAL A 42 0.24 14.02 -7.05
N LEU A 43 0.73 13.50 -5.92
CA LEU A 43 0.19 12.28 -5.33
C LEU A 43 -1.19 12.59 -4.74
N ASN A 44 -2.18 11.78 -5.09
CA ASN A 44 -3.54 11.98 -4.61
C ASN A 44 -3.80 11.13 -3.37
N ASP A 45 -3.43 11.67 -2.21
CA ASP A 45 -3.58 10.99 -0.91
C ASP A 45 -5.02 10.55 -0.64
N GLY A 46 -6.02 11.29 -1.16
CA GLY A 46 -7.44 10.92 -1.04
C GLY A 46 -7.86 9.71 -1.87
N LYS A 47 -7.07 9.33 -2.88
CA LYS A 47 -7.25 8.11 -3.69
C LYS A 47 -6.27 7.01 -3.33
N THR A 48 -5.20 7.30 -2.58
CA THR A 48 -4.20 6.30 -2.20
C THR A 48 -4.79 5.29 -1.22
N GLU A 49 -4.64 4.01 -1.54
CA GLU A 49 -5.06 2.90 -0.67
C GLU A 49 -3.83 2.08 -0.25
N ALA A 50 -3.88 1.53 0.96
CA ALA A 50 -2.83 0.67 1.50
C ALA A 50 -3.44 -0.61 2.08
N ILE A 51 -2.77 -1.74 1.84
CA ILE A 51 -3.19 -3.06 2.28
C ILE A 51 -1.99 -3.84 2.83
N TYR A 52 -2.23 -4.62 3.89
CA TYR A 52 -1.24 -5.53 4.44
C TYR A 52 -1.58 -6.95 3.97
N LEU A 53 -0.82 -7.46 3.01
CA LEU A 53 -1.03 -8.79 2.45
C LEU A 53 -0.37 -9.86 3.33
N HIS A 54 -1.11 -10.89 3.71
CA HIS A 54 -0.60 -12.04 4.44
C HIS A 54 -1.35 -13.33 4.10
N SER A 55 -0.73 -14.49 4.32
CA SER A 55 -1.42 -15.75 4.12
C SER A 55 -2.52 -15.96 5.18
N ALA A 56 -3.69 -16.44 4.76
CA ALA A 56 -4.76 -16.91 5.66
C ALA A 56 -4.32 -18.09 6.55
N TYR A 57 -3.28 -18.83 6.14
CA TYR A 57 -2.78 -20.01 6.86
C TYR A 57 -1.57 -19.72 7.75
N ALA A 58 -1.01 -18.51 7.68
CA ALA A 58 0.09 -18.10 8.55
C ALA A 58 -0.46 -17.51 9.85
N LYS A 59 0.30 -17.63 10.95
CA LYS A 59 0.04 -16.80 12.14
C LYS A 59 0.13 -15.33 11.71
N SER A 60 -1.00 -14.62 11.71
CA SER A 60 -1.02 -13.21 11.38
C SER A 60 -0.19 -12.46 12.41
N TYR A 61 0.67 -11.58 11.93
CA TYR A 61 1.30 -10.56 12.75
C TYR A 61 0.37 -9.36 12.75
N PRO A 62 0.34 -8.58 13.84
CA PRO A 62 -0.46 -7.37 13.85
C PRO A 62 -0.04 -6.50 12.65
N ALA A 63 -0.99 -6.26 11.77
CA ALA A 63 -0.80 -5.33 10.67
C ALA A 63 -0.48 -3.94 11.27
N PRO A 64 0.38 -3.14 10.61
CA PRO A 64 0.45 -1.74 10.96
C PRO A 64 -0.93 -1.11 10.81
N PRO A 65 -1.35 -0.20 11.72
CA PRO A 65 -2.66 0.43 11.63
C PRO A 65 -2.77 1.39 10.43
N SER A 66 -1.62 1.92 9.99
CA SER A 66 -1.52 2.98 9.00
C SER A 66 -0.08 3.13 8.50
N VAL A 67 0.08 3.87 7.41
CA VAL A 67 1.36 4.32 6.87
C VAL A 67 1.27 5.82 6.54
N TYR A 68 2.36 6.56 6.74
CA TYR A 68 2.45 7.95 6.34
C TYR A 68 2.95 8.13 4.89
N ILE A 69 2.34 9.07 4.19
CA ILE A 69 2.81 9.62 2.90
C ILE A 69 3.01 11.12 3.10
N GLY A 70 4.25 11.54 3.37
CA GLY A 70 4.51 12.89 3.86
C GLY A 70 3.73 13.13 5.17
N ASP A 71 2.84 14.13 5.16
CA ASP A 71 2.00 14.48 6.31
C ASP A 71 0.64 13.75 6.32
N SER A 72 0.33 12.96 5.28
CA SER A 72 -0.95 12.27 5.13
C SER A 72 -0.92 10.88 5.73
N LEU A 73 -1.89 10.58 6.61
CA LEU A 73 -2.05 9.27 7.24
C LEU A 73 -2.99 8.38 6.40
N ILE A 74 -2.45 7.31 5.82
CA ILE A 74 -3.22 6.31 5.07
C ILE A 74 -3.49 5.11 5.96
N LYS A 75 -4.76 4.80 6.20
CA LYS A 75 -5.17 3.63 6.99
C LYS A 75 -5.01 2.35 6.17
N ILE A 76 -4.50 1.30 6.81
CA ILE A 76 -4.49 -0.03 6.19
C ILE A 76 -5.92 -0.55 6.10
N LYS A 77 -6.32 -1.00 4.91
CA LYS A 77 -7.61 -1.65 4.66
C LYS A 77 -7.44 -3.15 4.54
N THR A 78 -8.52 -3.88 4.76
CA THR A 78 -8.60 -5.33 4.51
C THR A 78 -8.91 -5.64 3.05
N GLU A 79 -9.36 -4.65 2.29
CA GLU A 79 -9.71 -4.74 0.87
C GLU A 79 -9.39 -3.42 0.17
N VAL A 80 -8.79 -3.49 -1.03
CA VAL A 80 -8.46 -2.33 -1.89
C VAL A 80 -8.82 -2.61 -3.34
N ARG A 81 -8.91 -1.56 -4.17
CA ARG A 81 -9.11 -1.70 -5.60
C ARG A 81 -7.78 -1.51 -6.33
N ASP A 82 -7.32 -2.55 -7.03
CA ASP A 82 -6.11 -2.51 -7.85
C ASP A 82 -6.48 -2.76 -9.32
N LEU A 83 -6.35 -1.72 -10.16
CA LEU A 83 -6.66 -1.77 -11.60
C LEU A 83 -8.05 -2.35 -11.95
N GLY A 84 -9.04 -2.10 -11.10
CA GLY A 84 -10.41 -2.58 -11.28
C GLY A 84 -10.69 -3.97 -10.71
N ALA A 85 -9.66 -4.69 -10.27
CA ALA A 85 -9.81 -5.87 -9.43
C ALA A 85 -9.92 -5.46 -7.96
N ILE A 86 -10.74 -6.19 -7.22
CA ILE A 86 -10.76 -6.10 -5.76
C ILE A 86 -9.68 -7.03 -5.22
N VAL A 87 -8.92 -6.59 -4.21
CA VAL A 87 -7.85 -7.36 -3.60
C VAL A 87 -8.02 -7.34 -2.09
N ASP A 88 -8.19 -8.51 -1.48
CA ASP A 88 -8.26 -8.65 -0.01
C ASP A 88 -6.90 -9.00 0.61
N GLU A 89 -6.80 -8.83 1.93
CA GLU A 89 -5.58 -9.02 2.72
C GLU A 89 -4.99 -10.44 2.64
N ASN A 90 -5.78 -11.43 2.23
CA ASN A 90 -5.35 -12.82 2.06
C ASN A 90 -5.16 -13.26 0.61
N LEU A 91 -5.36 -12.36 -0.36
CA LEU A 91 -5.35 -12.68 -1.79
C LEU A 91 -6.27 -13.86 -2.11
N SER A 92 -7.47 -13.87 -1.51
CA SER A 92 -8.42 -14.95 -1.74
C SER A 92 -8.94 -14.92 -3.19
N GLU A 93 -9.21 -16.10 -3.74
CA GLU A 93 -9.73 -16.24 -5.10
C GLU A 93 -11.10 -15.57 -5.28
N GLU A 94 -11.88 -15.45 -4.20
CA GLU A 94 -13.22 -14.87 -4.24
C GLU A 94 -13.23 -13.35 -4.40
N SER A 95 -12.19 -12.66 -3.92
CA SER A 95 -12.10 -11.20 -3.95
C SER A 95 -11.43 -10.69 -5.21
N CYS A 96 -10.56 -11.47 -5.84
CA CYS A 96 -9.88 -11.14 -7.11
C CYS A 96 -10.83 -11.22 -8.31
N LYS A 97 -11.93 -10.46 -8.26
CA LYS A 97 -12.96 -10.36 -9.28
C LYS A 97 -12.91 -8.98 -9.92
N PHE A 98 -12.97 -8.94 -11.24
CA PHE A 98 -13.29 -7.73 -11.98
C PHE A 98 -14.79 -7.50 -11.87
N ASN A 99 -15.20 -6.33 -11.36
CA ASN A 99 -16.59 -5.89 -11.52
C ASN A 99 -16.77 -5.49 -12.99
N LEU A 100 -17.19 -6.45 -13.82
CA LEU A 100 -17.66 -6.22 -15.20
C LEU A 100 -19.09 -5.67 -15.20
#